data_AF-A0A970TQQ3-F1
#
_entry.id   AF-A0A970TQQ3-F1
#
_cell.length_a   1.000
_cell.length_b   1.000
_cell.length_c   1.000
_cell.angle_alpha   90.00
_cell.angle_beta   90.00
_cell.angle_gamma   90.00
#
_symmetry.space_group_name_H-M   'P 1'
#
loop_
_entity.id
_entity.type
_entity.pdbx_description
1 polymer ?
#
loop_
_entity_poly.entity_id
_entity_poly.type
_entity_poly.pdbx_seq_one_letter_code
_entity_poly.pdbx_strand_id
1 'polypeptide(L)'
;MLVYKQTEEELILYFELKDSPESSRESYFRYQAVAQTLSELCQDPKYLGAQPGFFSILHTWGQNLHFHPHIHTVVLAGGLTKYNEWRRTNKKFFIPVKVLAKNFRGKFLSHLKNYYSEELLNFYGSAEIYREAEAFQELIDQCYTLNWYTYTKRTFSGPLAVVKYLGSYTHRIAISNQRLVSMDEDTVTIRVKDYKDKSKKKLLTLSGVEFIRRFLMHILPKGFVKIRHYGILANRNKKTKLALCRRLSNSPSYLVKYEGLNTMEIVALLLGRDVYICPGCGAGRLEKHSSFYQGASP
;
A
#
# COMPACT_ATOMS: atom_id res chain seq x y z
N MET A 1 1.47 -2.61 -12.24
CA MET A 1 1.09 -1.86 -11.03
C MET A 1 -0.19 -1.12 -11.32
N LEU A 2 -1.19 -1.29 -10.47
CA LEU A 2 -2.39 -0.49 -10.43
C LEU A 2 -2.27 0.51 -9.30
N VAL A 3 -2.44 1.79 -9.59
CA VAL A 3 -2.54 2.87 -8.59
C VAL A 3 -3.93 3.45 -8.74
N TYR A 4 -4.75 3.29 -7.73
CA TYR A 4 -6.03 3.99 -7.65
C TYR A 4 -5.72 5.42 -7.20
N LYS A 5 -5.96 6.41 -8.06
CA LYS A 5 -5.74 7.81 -7.72
C LYS A 5 -7.11 8.48 -7.77
N GLN A 6 -7.62 8.92 -6.63
CA GLN A 6 -8.76 9.83 -6.62
C GLN A 6 -8.21 11.20 -7.03
N THR A 7 -8.68 11.72 -8.16
CA THR A 7 -8.33 13.05 -8.65
C THR A 7 -9.44 14.01 -8.27
N GLU A 8 -9.22 14.70 -7.15
CA GLU A 8 -9.52 16.11 -6.88
C GLU A 8 -9.25 16.34 -5.39
N GLU A 9 -8.54 17.42 -5.07
CA GLU A 9 -7.91 17.66 -3.77
C GLU A 9 -8.90 18.07 -2.66
N GLU A 10 -10.22 17.98 -2.86
CA GLU A 10 -11.21 18.55 -1.92
C GLU A 10 -12.42 17.65 -1.60
N LEU A 11 -12.45 16.38 -2.01
CA LEU A 11 -13.54 15.45 -1.66
C LEU A 11 -13.00 14.09 -1.16
N ILE A 12 -12.25 14.15 -0.06
CA ILE A 12 -12.04 13.02 0.87
C ILE A 12 -12.17 13.61 2.27
N LEU A 13 -13.42 13.78 2.71
CA LEU A 13 -13.74 14.18 4.07
C LEU A 13 -13.50 12.98 5.02
N TYR A 14 -12.97 13.32 6.18
CA TYR A 14 -12.43 12.45 7.20
C TYR A 14 -13.52 11.56 7.80
N PHE A 15 -13.62 10.32 7.31
CA PHE A 15 -14.35 9.25 7.99
C PHE A 15 -13.33 8.32 8.64
N GLU A 16 -13.43 8.17 9.96
CA GLU A 16 -12.80 7.04 10.67
C GLU A 16 -13.86 5.93 10.78
N LEU A 17 -13.50 4.73 11.24
CA LEU A 17 -14.52 3.73 11.60
C LEU A 17 -14.79 3.83 13.11
N LYS A 18 -16.00 3.48 13.55
CA LYS A 18 -16.30 3.32 14.98
C LYS A 18 -15.31 2.35 15.61
N ASP A 19 -14.69 2.77 16.72
CA ASP A 19 -13.85 1.93 17.56
C ASP A 19 -14.65 0.70 18.01
N SER A 20 -14.35 -0.43 17.38
CA SER A 20 -14.64 -1.76 17.87
C SER A 20 -13.32 -2.32 18.42
N PRO A 21 -13.34 -3.17 19.46
CA PRO A 21 -12.14 -3.83 20.00
C PRO A 21 -11.31 -4.60 18.95
N GLU A 22 -11.80 -4.71 17.71
CA GLU A 22 -11.13 -5.22 16.52
C GLU A 22 -10.60 -4.11 15.58
N SER A 23 -9.87 -3.14 16.13
CA SER A 23 -9.36 -1.88 15.54
C SER A 23 -8.39 -2.00 14.32
N SER A 24 -8.75 -2.79 13.31
CA SER A 24 -7.92 -3.06 12.11
C SER A 24 -8.66 -2.82 10.76
N ARG A 25 -9.84 -2.20 10.80
CA ARG A 25 -10.79 -2.20 9.68
C ARG A 25 -10.85 -0.93 8.82
N GLU A 26 -10.18 0.18 9.17
CA GLU A 26 -10.35 1.50 8.52
C GLU A 26 -10.04 1.56 7.00
N SER A 27 -9.26 0.60 6.50
CA SER A 27 -8.99 0.45 5.06
C SER A 27 -9.45 -0.88 4.49
N TYR A 28 -10.17 -1.69 5.26
CA TYR A 28 -10.53 -3.04 4.86
C TYR A 28 -11.46 -3.03 3.65
N PHE A 29 -12.47 -2.15 3.64
CA PHE A 29 -13.35 -2.03 2.48
C PHE A 29 -12.63 -1.58 1.20
N ARG A 30 -11.61 -0.71 1.32
CA ARG A 30 -10.77 -0.32 0.17
C ARG A 30 -10.04 -1.52 -0.41
N TYR A 31 -9.45 -2.35 0.44
CA TYR A 31 -8.84 -3.60 0.04
C TYR A 31 -9.85 -4.60 -0.55
N GLN A 32 -11.04 -4.71 0.05
CA GLN A 32 -12.11 -5.58 -0.47
C GLN A 32 -12.55 -5.13 -1.86
N ALA A 33 -12.78 -3.83 -2.07
CA ALA A 33 -13.13 -3.28 -3.37
C ALA A 33 -12.06 -3.59 -4.43
N VAL A 34 -10.77 -3.37 -4.13
CA VAL A 34 -9.67 -3.76 -5.03
C VAL A 34 -9.68 -5.26 -5.31
N ALA A 35 -9.78 -6.07 -4.25
CA ALA A 35 -9.69 -7.52 -4.37
C ALA A 35 -10.84 -8.11 -5.19
N GLN A 36 -12.06 -7.63 -4.95
CA GLN A 36 -13.25 -8.03 -5.68
C GLN A 36 -13.19 -7.56 -7.13
N THR A 37 -12.82 -6.30 -7.40
CA THR A 37 -12.69 -5.79 -8.78
C THR A 37 -11.71 -6.63 -9.60
N LEU A 38 -10.54 -6.93 -9.04
CA LEU A 38 -9.56 -7.74 -9.75
C LEU A 38 -9.98 -9.19 -9.88
N SER A 39 -10.53 -9.78 -8.83
CA SER A 39 -10.94 -11.18 -8.87
C SER A 39 -12.09 -11.42 -9.86
N GLU A 40 -13.04 -10.50 -9.94
CA GLU A 40 -14.18 -10.57 -10.87
C GLU A 40 -13.73 -10.37 -12.32
N LEU A 41 -13.07 -9.24 -12.60
CA LEU A 41 -12.66 -8.92 -13.97
C LEU A 41 -11.60 -9.88 -14.51
N CYS A 42 -10.74 -10.46 -13.68
CA CYS A 42 -9.79 -11.47 -14.13
C CYS A 42 -10.45 -12.82 -14.46
N GLN A 43 -11.55 -13.16 -13.79
CA GLN A 43 -12.28 -14.41 -14.06
C GLN A 43 -13.11 -14.33 -15.34
N ASP A 44 -13.49 -13.14 -15.79
CA ASP A 44 -14.17 -12.94 -17.05
C ASP A 44 -13.27 -13.34 -18.25
N PRO A 45 -13.70 -14.31 -19.09
CA PRO A 45 -12.97 -14.75 -20.29
C PRO A 45 -12.65 -13.64 -21.29
N LYS A 46 -13.44 -12.54 -21.29
CA LYS A 46 -13.20 -11.34 -22.10
C LYS A 46 -11.88 -10.65 -21.77
N TYR A 47 -11.42 -10.79 -20.52
CA TYR A 47 -10.16 -10.23 -20.07
C TYR A 47 -9.12 -11.34 -19.88
N LEU A 48 -9.10 -12.00 -18.72
CA LEU A 48 -8.13 -13.07 -18.43
C LEU A 48 -8.74 -14.46 -18.38
N GLY A 49 -10.00 -14.62 -17.98
CA GLY A 49 -10.64 -15.94 -17.85
C GLY A 49 -9.92 -16.89 -16.87
N ALA A 50 -9.24 -16.36 -15.86
CA ALA A 50 -8.45 -17.17 -14.93
C ALA A 50 -8.35 -16.50 -13.55
N GLN A 51 -8.11 -17.31 -12.52
CA GLN A 51 -7.87 -16.80 -11.17
C GLN A 51 -6.57 -15.99 -11.15
N PRO A 52 -6.60 -14.70 -10.76
CA PRO A 52 -5.38 -13.90 -10.69
C PRO A 52 -4.58 -14.21 -9.43
N GLY A 53 -3.32 -13.80 -9.42
CA GLY A 53 -2.53 -13.61 -8.20
C GLY A 53 -2.13 -12.15 -8.07
N PHE A 54 -2.33 -11.56 -6.91
CA PHE A 54 -1.93 -10.17 -6.69
C PHE A 54 -1.71 -9.88 -5.21
N PHE A 55 -1.03 -8.79 -4.93
CA PHE A 55 -0.95 -8.23 -3.59
C PHE A 55 -1.09 -6.72 -3.64
N SER A 56 -1.62 -6.16 -2.57
CA SER A 56 -2.00 -4.76 -2.45
C SER A 56 -1.34 -4.13 -1.22
N ILE A 57 -0.89 -2.89 -1.35
CA ILE A 57 -0.19 -2.12 -0.32
C ILE A 57 -0.91 -0.78 -0.15
N LEU A 58 -1.30 -0.46 1.08
CA LEU A 58 -1.86 0.84 1.42
C LEU A 58 -0.74 1.88 1.50
N HIS A 59 -1.00 3.02 0.90
CA HIS A 59 -0.22 4.24 1.03
C HIS A 59 -1.16 5.38 1.44
N THR A 60 -0.74 6.24 2.36
CA THR A 60 -1.63 7.25 2.95
C THR A 60 -1.17 8.69 2.75
N TRP A 61 -0.07 8.93 2.02
CA TRP A 61 0.52 10.26 1.92
C TRP A 61 0.84 10.70 0.50
N GLY A 62 0.77 12.01 0.27
CA GLY A 62 1.41 12.69 -0.84
C GLY A 62 2.85 13.12 -0.53
N GLN A 63 3.53 13.77 -1.47
CA GLN A 63 4.85 14.32 -1.21
C GLN A 63 4.82 15.38 -0.09
N ASN A 64 3.78 16.20 -0.02
CA ASN A 64 3.61 17.26 0.99
C ASN A 64 3.01 16.77 2.32
N LEU A 65 2.97 15.46 2.56
CA LEU A 65 2.39 14.81 3.75
C LEU A 65 0.89 15.08 3.97
N HIS A 66 0.17 15.55 2.96
CA HIS A 66 -1.28 15.52 3.03
C HIS A 66 -1.77 14.08 2.97
N PHE A 67 -2.88 13.84 3.66
CA PHE A 67 -3.56 12.55 3.64
C PHE A 67 -4.07 12.25 2.24
N HIS A 68 -3.56 11.19 1.64
CA HIS A 68 -3.87 10.77 0.28
C HIS A 68 -3.92 9.24 0.22
N PRO A 69 -4.95 8.61 0.82
CA PRO A 69 -5.06 7.16 0.87
C PRO A 69 -5.26 6.57 -0.52
N HIS A 70 -4.36 5.68 -0.92
CA HIS A 70 -4.46 4.90 -2.14
C HIS A 70 -3.83 3.52 -2.00
N ILE A 71 -4.23 2.62 -2.88
CA ILE A 71 -3.73 1.24 -2.89
C ILE A 71 -2.88 1.01 -4.14
N HIS A 72 -1.62 0.64 -3.91
CA HIS A 72 -0.76 0.08 -4.94
C HIS A 72 -1.00 -1.42 -5.04
N THR A 73 -1.32 -1.91 -6.23
CA THR A 73 -1.51 -3.35 -6.46
C THR A 73 -0.57 -3.88 -7.53
N VAL A 74 0.09 -4.99 -7.22
CA VAL A 74 0.89 -5.76 -8.18
C VAL A 74 0.16 -7.05 -8.49
N VAL A 75 -0.10 -7.25 -9.78
CA VAL A 75 -0.81 -8.40 -10.33
C VAL A 75 0.18 -9.23 -11.14
N LEU A 76 0.10 -10.55 -11.01
CA LEU A 76 0.84 -11.48 -11.86
C LEU A 76 0.45 -11.28 -13.32
N ALA A 77 1.39 -11.52 -14.24
CA ALA A 77 1.17 -11.44 -15.69
C ALA A 77 0.44 -12.69 -16.24
N GLY A 78 -0.51 -13.21 -15.48
CA GLY A 78 -1.28 -14.42 -15.79
C GLY A 78 -2.09 -14.89 -14.60
N GLY A 79 -2.85 -15.95 -14.83
CA GLY A 79 -3.71 -16.59 -13.85
C GLY A 79 -3.85 -18.08 -14.09
N LEU A 80 -4.48 -18.76 -13.13
CA LEU A 80 -4.74 -20.20 -13.18
C LEU A 80 -6.21 -20.45 -13.54
N THR A 81 -6.47 -21.22 -14.59
CA THR A 81 -7.84 -21.61 -14.97
C THR A 81 -8.42 -22.60 -13.96
N LYS A 82 -9.73 -22.87 -14.05
CA LYS A 82 -10.36 -23.94 -13.25
C LYS A 82 -9.78 -25.34 -13.53
N TYR A 83 -9.15 -25.52 -14.69
CA TYR A 83 -8.49 -26.77 -15.09
C TYR A 83 -7.00 -26.80 -14.72
N ASN A 84 -6.55 -25.88 -13.85
CA ASN A 84 -5.15 -25.79 -13.44
C ASN A 84 -4.18 -25.50 -14.59
N GLU A 85 -4.63 -24.77 -15.61
CA GLU A 85 -3.79 -24.33 -16.72
C GLU A 85 -3.34 -22.88 -16.52
N TRP A 86 -2.11 -22.57 -16.91
CA TRP A 86 -1.59 -21.21 -16.80
C TRP A 86 -2.00 -20.38 -18.02
N ARG A 87 -2.84 -19.37 -17.81
CA ARG A 87 -3.22 -18.40 -18.83
C ARG A 87 -2.37 -17.15 -18.70
N ARG A 88 -1.51 -16.89 -19.68
CA ARG A 88 -0.69 -15.67 -19.75
C ARG A 88 -1.53 -14.47 -20.20
N THR A 89 -1.21 -13.31 -19.68
CA THR A 89 -1.76 -12.04 -20.19
C THR A 89 -1.05 -11.65 -21.49
N ASN A 90 -1.69 -10.84 -22.32
CA ASN A 90 -1.03 -10.23 -23.49
C ASN A 90 0.03 -9.19 -23.06
N LYS A 91 0.75 -8.59 -24.03
CA LYS A 91 1.82 -7.61 -23.78
C LYS A 91 1.33 -6.29 -23.15
N LYS A 92 0.03 -5.98 -23.24
CA LYS A 92 -0.63 -4.82 -22.60
C LYS A 92 -1.26 -5.27 -21.28
N PHE A 93 -1.61 -4.32 -20.41
CA PHE A 93 -2.40 -4.68 -19.24
C PHE A 93 -3.78 -5.14 -19.72
N PHE A 94 -4.22 -6.32 -19.28
CA PHE A 94 -5.30 -7.09 -19.91
C PHE A 94 -6.71 -6.59 -19.57
N ILE A 95 -6.85 -5.70 -18.58
CA ILE A 95 -8.13 -5.05 -18.24
C ILE A 95 -8.03 -3.56 -18.58
N PRO A 96 -8.93 -3.01 -19.40
CA PRO A 96 -8.95 -1.58 -19.68
C PRO A 96 -9.11 -0.74 -18.41
N VAL A 97 -8.34 0.35 -18.32
CA VAL A 97 -8.28 1.25 -17.17
C VAL A 97 -9.65 1.83 -16.78
N LYS A 98 -10.45 2.20 -17.79
CA LYS A 98 -11.82 2.70 -17.59
C LYS A 98 -12.76 1.64 -16.99
N VAL A 99 -12.57 0.37 -17.33
CA VAL A 99 -13.37 -0.73 -16.76
C VAL A 99 -12.98 -0.96 -15.31
N LEU A 100 -11.68 -0.99 -15.00
CA LEU A 100 -11.20 -1.07 -13.62
C LEU A 100 -11.75 0.07 -12.75
N ALA A 101 -11.68 1.30 -13.25
CA ALA A 101 -12.17 2.47 -12.54
C ALA A 101 -13.67 2.37 -12.22
N LYS A 102 -14.49 2.04 -13.22
CA LYS A 102 -15.95 1.93 -13.04
C LYS A 102 -16.34 0.80 -12.08
N ASN A 103 -15.75 -0.39 -12.24
CA ASN A 103 -16.07 -1.53 -11.36
C ASN A 103 -15.59 -1.27 -9.93
N PHE A 104 -14.38 -0.71 -9.76
CA PHE A 104 -13.87 -0.33 -8.44
C PHE A 104 -14.74 0.72 -7.77
N ARG A 105 -15.14 1.79 -8.49
CA ARG A 105 -16.05 2.81 -7.96
C ARG A 105 -17.33 2.19 -7.43
N GLY A 106 -17.99 1.35 -8.23
CA GLY A 106 -19.24 0.69 -7.82
C GLY A 106 -19.06 -0.16 -6.56
N LYS A 107 -18.00 -0.97 -6.50
CA LYS A 107 -17.70 -1.79 -5.32
C LYS A 107 -17.33 -0.95 -4.10
N PHE A 108 -16.50 0.06 -4.27
CA PHE A 108 -16.10 0.97 -3.20
C PHE A 108 -17.31 1.66 -2.57
N LEU A 109 -18.16 2.27 -3.40
CA LEU A 109 -19.34 2.99 -2.93
C LEU A 109 -20.38 2.04 -2.34
N SER A 110 -20.51 0.82 -2.88
CA SER A 110 -21.34 -0.23 -2.26
C SER A 110 -20.86 -0.59 -0.86
N HIS A 111 -19.56 -0.82 -0.66
CA HIS A 111 -19.05 -1.09 0.69
C HIS A 111 -19.21 0.12 1.61
N LEU A 112 -18.98 1.34 1.11
CA LEU A 112 -19.15 2.55 1.90
C LEU A 112 -20.60 2.71 2.39
N LYS A 113 -21.59 2.45 1.51
CA LYS A 113 -23.01 2.41 1.89
C LYS A 113 -23.30 1.34 2.94
N ASN A 114 -22.74 0.13 2.80
CA ASN A 114 -22.95 -0.94 3.78
C ASN A 114 -22.38 -0.57 5.16
N TYR A 115 -21.18 0.02 5.18
CA TYR A 115 -20.57 0.47 6.44
C TYR A 115 -21.38 1.59 7.09
N TYR A 116 -21.98 2.49 6.29
CA TYR A 116 -22.90 3.49 6.81
C TYR A 116 -24.15 2.85 7.44
N SER A 117 -24.82 1.93 6.72
CA SER A 117 -26.03 1.26 7.23
C SER A 117 -25.79 0.37 8.44
N GLU A 118 -24.58 -0.17 8.59
CA GLU A 118 -24.16 -0.95 9.76
C GLU A 118 -23.62 -0.06 10.89
N GLU A 119 -23.71 1.27 10.74
CA GLU A 119 -23.19 2.28 11.68
C GLU A 119 -21.71 2.13 12.02
N LEU A 120 -20.92 1.57 11.11
CA LEU A 120 -19.48 1.34 11.30
C LEU A 120 -18.63 2.59 11.03
N LEU A 121 -19.23 3.68 10.55
CA LEU A 121 -18.53 4.92 10.22
C LEU A 121 -18.56 5.91 11.40
N ASN A 122 -17.41 6.54 11.64
CA ASN A 122 -17.20 7.69 12.50
C ASN A 122 -17.00 8.94 11.65
N PHE A 123 -17.57 10.04 12.11
CA PHE A 123 -17.59 11.33 11.40
C PHE A 123 -17.06 12.41 12.33
N TYR A 124 -16.05 13.17 11.90
CA TYR A 124 -15.45 14.23 12.72
C TYR A 124 -15.30 15.53 11.96
N GLY A 125 -15.38 16.64 12.69
CA GLY A 125 -15.16 17.98 12.14
C GLY A 125 -16.12 18.24 11.00
N SER A 126 -15.62 18.68 9.84
CA SER A 126 -16.45 18.97 8.67
C SER A 126 -17.18 17.75 8.08
N ALA A 127 -16.84 16.53 8.49
CA ALA A 127 -17.54 15.32 8.05
C ALA A 127 -18.79 15.00 8.90
N GLU A 128 -19.02 15.67 10.04
CA GLU A 128 -20.14 15.38 10.94
C GLU A 128 -21.51 15.49 10.27
N ILE A 129 -21.65 16.38 9.28
CA ILE A 129 -22.86 16.54 8.47
C ILE A 129 -23.32 15.24 7.81
N TYR A 130 -22.39 14.34 7.48
CA TYR A 130 -22.68 13.08 6.82
C TYR A 130 -23.14 11.97 7.77
N ARG A 131 -23.31 12.27 9.07
CA ARG A 131 -24.09 11.40 9.96
C ARG A 131 -25.55 11.35 9.50
N GLU A 132 -26.06 12.46 8.97
CA GLU A 132 -27.41 12.54 8.43
C GLU A 132 -27.54 11.77 7.11
N ALA A 133 -28.59 10.95 7.00
CA ALA A 133 -28.77 10.03 5.87
C ALA A 133 -28.91 10.73 4.52
N GLU A 134 -29.57 11.89 4.50
CA GLU A 134 -29.74 12.70 3.29
C GLU A 134 -28.39 13.24 2.80
N ALA A 135 -27.64 13.92 3.67
CA ALA A 135 -26.32 14.45 3.36
C ALA A 135 -25.33 13.35 2.95
N PHE A 136 -25.38 12.18 3.60
CA PHE A 136 -24.57 11.04 3.20
C PHE A 136 -24.94 10.52 1.81
N GLN A 137 -26.24 10.41 1.50
CA GLN A 137 -26.70 9.95 0.20
C GLN A 137 -26.33 10.93 -0.92
N GLU A 138 -26.42 12.24 -0.67
CA GLU A 138 -25.92 13.28 -1.59
C GLU A 138 -24.42 13.12 -1.86
N LEU A 139 -23.60 12.88 -0.82
CA LEU A 139 -22.17 12.61 -0.97
C LEU A 139 -21.92 11.39 -1.87
N ILE A 140 -22.69 10.30 -1.70
CA ILE A 140 -22.54 9.12 -2.54
C ILE A 140 -22.90 9.45 -4.00
N ASP A 141 -23.97 10.21 -4.22
CA ASP A 141 -24.39 10.58 -5.57
C ASP A 141 -23.36 11.46 -6.27
N GLN A 142 -22.78 12.43 -5.55
CA GLN A 142 -21.62 13.19 -6.02
C GLN A 142 -20.44 12.27 -6.36
N CYS A 143 -20.12 11.29 -5.53
CA CYS A 143 -19.04 10.35 -5.82
C CYS A 143 -19.29 9.51 -7.10
N TYR A 144 -20.54 9.24 -7.45
CA TYR A 144 -20.90 8.55 -8.69
C TYR A 144 -20.77 9.42 -9.94
N THR A 145 -20.90 10.75 -9.83
CA THR A 145 -20.72 11.67 -10.97
C THR A 145 -19.24 11.90 -11.29
N LEU A 146 -18.36 11.81 -10.28
CA LEU A 146 -16.93 11.98 -10.46
C LEU A 146 -16.30 10.92 -11.38
N ASN A 147 -15.26 11.35 -12.10
CA ASN A 147 -14.40 10.47 -12.87
C ASN A 147 -13.35 9.82 -11.96
N TRP A 148 -13.51 8.52 -11.71
CA TRP A 148 -12.55 7.77 -10.90
C TRP A 148 -11.34 7.39 -11.76
N TYR A 149 -10.14 7.69 -11.29
CA TYR A 149 -8.92 7.38 -12.03
C TYR A 149 -8.22 6.15 -11.48
N THR A 150 -7.92 5.22 -12.37
CA THR A 150 -6.97 4.15 -12.10
C THR A 150 -5.80 4.34 -13.03
N TYR A 151 -4.61 4.04 -12.55
CA TYR A 151 -3.40 4.11 -13.36
C TYR A 151 -2.80 2.72 -13.44
N THR A 152 -2.57 2.26 -14.66
CA THR A 152 -1.97 0.95 -14.90
C THR A 152 -0.64 1.15 -15.61
N LYS A 153 0.42 0.60 -15.02
CA LYS A 153 1.76 0.66 -15.60
C LYS A 153 2.36 -0.73 -15.70
N ARG A 154 2.94 -1.03 -16.86
CA ARG A 154 3.84 -2.18 -17.01
C ARG A 154 5.09 -1.94 -16.17
N THR A 155 5.60 -2.97 -15.52
CA THR A 155 6.87 -2.89 -14.80
C THR A 155 8.00 -2.99 -15.83
N PHE A 156 8.71 -1.89 -16.04
CA PHE A 156 9.62 -1.71 -17.19
C PHE A 156 11.00 -2.35 -17.05
N SER A 157 11.33 -3.04 -15.93
CA SER A 157 12.73 -3.39 -15.65
C SER A 157 12.90 -4.69 -14.83
N GLY A 158 12.04 -5.69 -15.05
CA GLY A 158 12.15 -7.01 -14.42
C GLY A 158 11.73 -7.06 -12.94
N PRO A 159 11.76 -8.25 -12.31
CA PRO A 159 11.25 -8.46 -10.94
C PRO A 159 11.93 -7.62 -9.87
N LEU A 160 13.26 -7.42 -9.97
CA LEU A 160 14.02 -6.61 -9.01
C LEU A 160 13.59 -5.15 -9.01
N ALA A 161 13.22 -4.58 -10.15
CA ALA A 161 12.72 -3.21 -10.21
C ALA A 161 11.33 -3.07 -9.57
N VAL A 162 10.50 -4.11 -9.63
CA VAL A 162 9.22 -4.14 -8.89
C VAL A 162 9.48 -4.16 -7.40
N VAL A 163 10.42 -4.99 -6.94
CA VAL A 163 10.82 -5.06 -5.53
C VAL A 163 11.42 -3.74 -5.06
N LYS A 164 12.32 -3.12 -5.84
CA LYS A 164 12.92 -1.82 -5.50
C LYS A 164 11.89 -0.70 -5.47
N TYR A 165 10.99 -0.67 -6.44
CA TYR A 165 9.89 0.29 -6.48
C TYR A 165 8.98 0.11 -5.27
N LEU A 166 8.60 -1.12 -4.93
CA LEU A 166 7.72 -1.39 -3.80
C LEU A 166 8.39 -1.23 -2.44
N GLY A 167 9.69 -1.52 -2.33
CA GLY A 167 10.46 -1.43 -1.10
C GLY A 167 10.37 -0.05 -0.44
N SER A 168 10.26 1.02 -1.23
CA SER A 168 10.02 2.36 -0.70
C SER A 168 8.63 2.54 -0.09
N TYR A 169 7.62 1.79 -0.51
CA TYR A 169 6.26 1.85 0.02
C TYR A 169 6.04 0.90 1.20
N THR A 170 6.82 -0.18 1.29
CA THR A 170 6.72 -1.17 2.37
C THR A 170 7.46 -0.74 3.63
N HIS A 171 8.66 -0.14 3.51
CA HIS A 171 9.54 0.13 4.66
C HIS A 171 9.64 1.59 5.09
N ARG A 172 9.41 2.56 4.18
CA ARG A 172 9.51 3.97 4.54
C ARG A 172 8.14 4.48 5.00
N ILE A 173 8.15 5.22 6.11
CA ILE A 173 7.01 5.98 6.62
C ILE A 173 6.87 7.26 5.77
N ALA A 174 5.84 8.06 6.05
CA ALA A 174 5.44 9.31 5.38
C ALA A 174 6.58 10.17 4.80
N ILE A 175 7.69 10.31 5.53
CA ILE A 175 8.85 11.11 5.13
C ILE A 175 10.15 10.36 5.40
N SER A 176 11.16 10.60 4.55
CA SER A 176 12.54 10.13 4.76
C SER A 176 13.41 11.25 5.32
N ASN A 177 14.40 10.93 6.16
CA ASN A 177 15.31 11.91 6.77
C ASN A 177 15.96 12.86 5.74
N GLN A 178 16.33 12.38 4.56
CA GLN A 178 16.90 13.20 3.46
C GLN A 178 15.96 14.32 2.95
N ARG A 179 14.68 14.29 3.31
CA ARG A 179 13.70 15.31 2.96
C ARG A 179 13.50 16.33 4.07
N LEU A 180 13.99 16.08 5.29
CA LEU A 180 14.06 17.08 6.35
C LEU A 180 15.25 17.99 6.03
N VAL A 181 15.00 19.29 5.91
CA VAL A 181 16.01 20.28 5.50
C VAL A 181 16.50 21.06 6.70
N SER A 182 15.58 21.54 7.53
CA SER A 182 15.85 22.25 8.77
C SER A 182 14.66 22.11 9.73
N MET A 183 14.93 22.33 11.00
CA MET A 183 13.94 22.40 12.07
C MET A 183 14.45 23.41 13.10
N ASP A 184 13.57 24.28 13.57
CA ASP A 184 13.78 25.17 14.72
C ASP A 184 12.70 24.90 15.78
N GLU A 185 12.55 25.79 16.76
CA GLU A 185 11.60 25.62 17.87
C GLU A 185 10.14 25.63 17.39
N ASP A 186 9.84 26.33 16.29
CA ASP A 186 8.47 26.58 15.83
C ASP A 186 8.12 25.82 14.54
N THR A 187 9.12 25.53 13.70
CA THR A 187 8.90 25.13 12.32
C THR A 187 9.79 23.97 11.86
N VAL A 188 9.28 23.27 10.85
CA VAL A 188 9.98 22.19 10.15
C VAL A 188 9.93 22.48 8.66
N THR A 189 11.09 22.55 8.00
CA THR A 189 11.19 22.69 6.55
C THR A 189 11.48 21.35 5.89
N ILE A 190 10.62 20.96 4.95
CA ILE A 190 10.74 19.72 4.20
C ILE A 190 10.88 19.98 2.69
N ARG A 191 11.65 19.14 2.02
CA ARG A 191 11.76 19.12 0.57
C ARG A 191 10.61 18.33 -0.04
N VAL A 192 9.77 18.98 -0.85
CA VAL A 192 8.63 18.39 -1.55
C VAL A 192 8.86 18.38 -3.05
N LYS A 193 8.30 17.39 -3.75
CA LYS A 193 8.30 17.34 -5.20
C LYS A 193 6.95 17.81 -5.72
N ASP A 194 6.95 18.90 -6.48
CA ASP A 194 5.75 19.47 -7.08
C ASP A 194 5.48 18.80 -8.42
N TYR A 195 4.50 17.89 -8.45
CA TYR A 195 4.13 17.19 -9.68
C TYR A 195 3.37 18.08 -10.67
N LYS A 196 2.75 19.18 -10.21
CA LYS A 196 2.06 20.15 -11.07
C LYS A 196 3.09 21.04 -11.78
N ASP A 197 4.19 21.38 -11.11
CA ASP A 197 5.30 22.18 -11.67
C ASP A 197 6.48 21.31 -12.14
N LYS A 198 6.25 20.47 -13.16
CA LYS A 198 7.28 19.65 -13.82
C LYS A 198 8.18 18.86 -12.87
N SER A 199 7.64 18.38 -11.74
CA SER A 199 8.42 17.57 -10.78
C SER A 199 9.57 18.34 -10.11
N LYS A 200 9.53 19.68 -10.06
CA LYS A 200 10.54 20.50 -9.36
C LYS A 200 10.53 20.23 -7.86
N LYS A 201 11.71 20.34 -7.25
CA LYS A 201 11.87 20.24 -5.79
C LYS A 201 11.63 21.61 -5.19
N LYS A 202 10.66 21.73 -4.30
CA LYS A 202 10.34 22.95 -3.53
C LYS A 202 10.58 22.70 -2.04
N LEU A 203 10.78 23.78 -1.29
CA LEU A 203 10.78 23.74 0.16
C LEU A 203 9.39 24.07 0.67
N LEU A 204 8.94 23.34 1.68
CA LEU A 204 7.68 23.56 2.38
C LEU A 204 8.00 23.68 3.86
N THR A 205 7.78 24.85 4.43
CA THR A 205 7.90 25.09 5.87
C THR A 205 6.51 24.94 6.49
N LEU A 206 6.42 24.16 7.56
CA LEU A 206 5.21 23.94 8.35
C LEU A 206 5.51 24.31 9.80
N SER A 207 4.50 24.71 10.57
CA SER A 207 4.64 24.71 12.03
C SER A 207 4.91 23.28 12.53
N GLY A 208 5.60 23.15 13.66
CA GLY A 208 5.87 21.85 14.28
C GLY A 208 4.58 21.05 14.52
N VAL A 209 3.52 21.72 15.00
CA VAL A 209 2.20 21.12 15.24
C VAL A 209 1.58 20.58 13.94
N GLU A 210 1.59 21.36 12.86
CA GLU A 210 1.02 20.92 11.58
C GLU A 210 1.84 19.78 10.95
N PHE A 211 3.17 19.79 11.10
CA PHE A 211 4.04 18.70 10.68
C PHE A 211 3.71 17.41 11.44
N ILE A 212 3.59 17.47 12.77
CA ILE A 212 3.23 16.32 13.61
C ILE A 212 1.84 15.82 13.23
N ARG A 213 0.83 16.70 13.12
CA ARG A 213 -0.53 16.33 12.71
C ARG A 213 -0.51 15.57 11.39
N ARG A 214 0.16 16.09 10.36
CA ARG A 214 0.32 15.43 9.07
C ARG A 214 1.01 14.09 9.17
N PHE A 215 2.11 14.01 9.94
CA PHE A 215 2.86 12.78 10.11
C PHE A 215 2.03 11.68 10.79
N LEU A 216 1.30 12.02 11.85
CA LEU A 216 0.51 11.08 12.64
C LEU A 216 -0.64 10.45 11.84
N MET A 217 -1.23 11.18 10.87
CA MET A 217 -2.23 10.63 9.94
C MET A 217 -1.73 9.44 9.09
N HIS A 218 -0.43 9.18 9.08
CA HIS A 218 0.19 8.10 8.31
C HIS A 218 0.65 6.92 9.15
N ILE A 219 0.54 7.03 10.49
CA ILE A 219 0.79 5.92 11.39
C ILE A 219 -0.44 5.01 11.35
N LEU A 220 -0.22 3.75 11.00
CA LEU A 220 -1.30 2.77 10.91
C LEU A 220 -1.56 2.16 12.31
N PRO A 221 -2.83 1.84 12.64
CA PRO A 221 -3.16 1.20 13.91
C PRO A 221 -2.36 -0.09 14.15
N LYS A 222 -2.15 -0.42 15.43
CA LYS A 222 -1.49 -1.68 15.81
C LYS A 222 -2.27 -2.87 15.23
N GLY A 223 -1.53 -3.84 14.66
CA GLY A 223 -2.13 -5.01 14.03
C GLY A 223 -2.67 -4.79 12.62
N PHE A 224 -2.62 -3.56 12.09
CA PHE A 224 -3.07 -3.29 10.73
C PHE A 224 -2.17 -3.97 9.69
N VAL A 225 -2.75 -4.84 8.87
CA VAL A 225 -2.05 -5.53 7.78
C VAL A 225 -1.92 -4.61 6.56
N LYS A 226 -0.79 -3.90 6.46
CA LYS A 226 -0.46 -2.97 5.35
C LYS A 226 -0.26 -3.64 4.00
N ILE A 227 0.15 -4.91 3.96
CA ILE A 227 0.35 -5.66 2.71
C ILE A 227 -0.53 -6.89 2.71
N ARG A 228 -1.46 -6.97 1.76
CA ARG A 228 -2.42 -8.07 1.68
C ARG A 228 -2.25 -8.83 0.38
N HIS A 229 -2.29 -10.15 0.47
CA HIS A 229 -2.08 -11.06 -0.67
C HIS A 229 -3.37 -11.79 -1.02
N TYR A 230 -3.65 -11.92 -2.32
CA TYR A 230 -4.92 -12.40 -2.85
C TYR A 230 -4.73 -13.42 -3.96
N GLY A 231 -5.79 -14.21 -4.20
CA GLY A 231 -5.84 -15.20 -5.27
C GLY A 231 -4.71 -16.22 -5.15
N ILE A 232 -3.92 -16.41 -6.22
CA ILE A 232 -2.76 -17.33 -6.22
C ILE A 232 -1.73 -16.97 -5.14
N LEU A 233 -1.58 -15.68 -4.81
CA LEU A 233 -0.59 -15.21 -3.84
C LEU A 233 -1.08 -15.25 -2.39
N ALA A 234 -2.37 -15.51 -2.14
CA ALA A 234 -2.91 -15.59 -0.79
C ALA A 234 -2.20 -16.69 0.03
N ASN A 235 -2.04 -16.50 1.34
CA ASN A 235 -1.29 -17.42 2.21
C ASN A 235 -1.75 -18.89 2.08
N ARG A 236 -3.06 -19.13 2.01
CA ARG A 236 -3.66 -20.46 1.79
C ARG A 236 -3.29 -21.11 0.46
N ASN A 237 -3.02 -20.32 -0.57
CA ASN A 237 -2.77 -20.80 -1.94
C ASN A 237 -1.29 -20.74 -2.32
N LYS A 238 -0.47 -19.94 -1.63
CA LYS A 238 0.94 -19.70 -1.98
C LYS A 238 1.80 -20.96 -1.92
N LYS A 239 1.50 -21.92 -1.02
CA LYS A 239 2.26 -23.18 -0.96
C LYS A 239 1.87 -24.18 -2.06
N THR A 240 0.64 -24.11 -2.56
CA THR A 240 0.08 -25.06 -3.54
C THR A 240 0.03 -24.47 -4.94
N LYS A 241 -0.82 -23.47 -5.17
CA LYS A 241 -1.06 -22.87 -6.48
C LYS A 241 0.15 -22.13 -7.03
N LEU A 242 0.90 -21.38 -6.21
CA LEU A 242 2.08 -20.66 -6.72
C LEU A 242 3.17 -21.61 -7.20
N ALA A 243 3.39 -22.73 -6.51
CA ALA A 243 4.33 -23.76 -6.93
C ALA A 243 3.93 -24.35 -8.30
N LEU A 244 2.65 -24.68 -8.46
CA LEU A 244 2.09 -25.10 -9.74
C LEU A 244 2.26 -24.04 -10.83
N CYS A 245 1.90 -22.78 -10.55
CA CYS A 245 2.06 -21.69 -11.52
C CYS A 245 3.50 -21.54 -11.98
N ARG A 246 4.49 -21.62 -11.07
CA ARG A 246 5.92 -21.55 -11.43
C ARG A 246 6.33 -22.64 -12.41
N ARG A 247 5.87 -23.88 -12.20
CA ARG A 247 6.10 -25.00 -13.12
C ARG A 247 5.47 -24.73 -14.48
N LEU A 248 4.19 -24.37 -14.51
CA LEU A 248 3.45 -24.13 -15.77
C LEU A 248 3.95 -22.91 -16.54
N SER A 249 4.46 -21.89 -15.84
CA SER A 249 4.96 -20.67 -16.46
C SER A 249 6.45 -20.72 -16.79
N ASN A 250 7.15 -21.83 -16.50
CA ASN A 250 8.61 -21.96 -16.57
C ASN A 250 9.33 -20.77 -15.91
N SER A 251 8.81 -20.31 -14.77
CA SER A 251 9.39 -19.18 -14.06
C SER A 251 10.56 -19.62 -13.18
N PRO A 252 11.68 -18.89 -13.19
CA PRO A 252 12.85 -19.28 -12.42
C PRO A 252 12.53 -19.30 -10.92
N SER A 253 13.04 -20.30 -10.23
CA SER A 253 13.11 -20.27 -8.78
C SER A 253 14.25 -19.33 -8.38
N TYR A 254 13.94 -18.30 -7.59
CA TYR A 254 14.96 -17.47 -6.99
C TYR A 254 15.42 -18.16 -5.71
N LEU A 255 16.71 -18.48 -5.63
CA LEU A 255 17.32 -18.91 -4.39
C LEU A 255 17.22 -17.78 -3.36
N VAL A 256 16.81 -18.12 -2.16
CA VAL A 256 16.71 -17.15 -1.07
C VAL A 256 18.13 -16.86 -0.62
N LYS A 257 18.65 -15.68 -0.98
CA LYS A 257 20.05 -15.28 -0.74
C LYS A 257 20.49 -15.39 0.73
N TYR A 258 19.55 -15.31 1.66
CA TYR A 258 19.79 -15.25 3.11
C TYR A 258 19.12 -16.40 3.88
N GLU A 259 18.72 -17.46 3.20
CA GLU A 259 18.14 -18.63 3.87
C GLU A 259 19.18 -19.31 4.76
N GLY A 260 18.78 -19.65 5.98
CA GLY A 260 19.67 -20.22 7.00
C GLY A 260 20.54 -19.20 7.75
N LEU A 261 20.57 -17.93 7.34
CA LEU A 261 21.33 -16.89 8.03
C LEU A 261 20.52 -16.20 9.13
N ASN A 262 21.18 -15.90 10.24
CA ASN A 262 20.63 -15.06 11.30
C ASN A 262 20.73 -13.56 10.94
N THR A 263 20.02 -12.71 11.70
CA THR A 263 19.97 -11.26 11.44
C THR A 263 21.36 -10.62 11.37
N MET A 264 22.27 -10.98 12.27
CA MET A 264 23.60 -10.37 12.33
C MET A 264 24.48 -10.77 11.14
N GLU A 265 24.41 -12.03 10.71
CA GLU A 265 25.08 -12.51 9.49
C GLU A 265 24.58 -11.77 8.25
N ILE A 266 23.27 -11.55 8.16
CA ILE A 266 22.67 -10.77 7.08
C ILE A 266 23.20 -9.33 7.10
N VAL A 267 23.23 -8.69 8.27
CA VAL A 267 23.74 -7.30 8.40
C VAL A 267 25.23 -7.24 8.05
N ALA A 268 26.04 -8.22 8.47
CA ALA A 268 27.46 -8.29 8.14
C ALA A 268 27.68 -8.37 6.62
N LEU A 269 26.94 -9.24 5.93
CA LEU A 269 26.98 -9.37 4.48
C LEU A 269 26.52 -8.08 3.76
N LEU A 270 25.50 -7.40 4.29
CA LEU A 270 24.98 -6.16 3.71
C LEU A 270 25.95 -4.98 3.88
N LEU A 271 26.65 -4.92 5.01
CA LEU A 271 27.62 -3.86 5.30
C LEU A 271 29.02 -4.17 4.77
N GLY A 272 29.30 -5.40 4.35
CA GLY A 272 30.61 -5.85 3.91
C GLY A 272 31.66 -5.84 5.02
N ARG A 273 31.24 -5.97 6.29
CA ARG A 273 32.12 -5.99 7.47
C ARG A 273 31.57 -6.90 8.56
N ASP A 274 32.44 -7.43 9.41
CA ASP A 274 32.01 -8.16 10.61
C ASP A 274 31.41 -7.17 11.61
N VAL A 275 30.10 -7.30 11.86
CA VAL A 275 29.34 -6.45 12.81
C VAL A 275 29.59 -6.80 14.25
N TYR A 276 30.27 -7.92 14.51
CA TYR A 276 30.75 -8.26 15.83
C TYR A 276 32.06 -7.55 16.16
N ILE A 277 32.74 -6.88 15.22
CA ILE A 277 33.96 -6.12 15.56
C ILE A 277 33.58 -4.73 16.05
N CYS A 278 34.15 -4.34 17.19
CA CYS A 278 33.98 -3.01 17.76
C CYS A 278 34.52 -1.94 16.79
N PRO A 279 33.69 -0.97 16.35
CA PRO A 279 34.11 0.05 15.41
C PRO A 279 35.10 1.06 16.01
N GLY A 280 35.21 1.13 17.35
CA GLY A 280 36.14 2.03 18.03
C GLY A 280 37.56 1.48 18.10
N CYS A 281 37.73 0.24 18.56
CA CYS A 281 39.06 -0.35 18.76
C CYS A 281 39.51 -1.29 17.64
N GLY A 282 38.61 -1.74 16.75
CA GLY A 282 38.94 -2.61 15.61
C GLY A 282 39.34 -4.05 15.95
N ALA A 283 39.46 -4.40 17.23
CA ALA A 283 39.91 -5.73 17.68
C ALA A 283 38.91 -6.43 18.63
N GLY A 284 38.20 -5.67 19.47
CA GLY A 284 37.25 -6.23 20.43
C GLY A 284 36.01 -6.79 19.75
N ARG A 285 35.47 -7.89 20.28
CA ARG A 285 34.17 -8.43 19.82
C ARG A 285 33.03 -7.88 20.66
N LEU A 286 31.99 -7.38 19.98
CA LEU A 286 30.74 -6.95 20.56
C LEU A 286 29.92 -8.19 20.93
N GLU A 287 29.57 -8.29 22.21
CA GLU A 287 28.68 -9.33 22.71
C GLU A 287 27.31 -8.73 23.05
N LYS A 288 26.27 -9.54 22.89
CA LYS A 288 24.93 -9.14 23.26
C LYS A 288 24.83 -9.08 24.79
N HIS A 289 24.89 -7.88 25.36
CA HIS A 289 24.73 -7.68 26.80
C HIS A 289 23.27 -7.83 27.26
N SER A 290 22.33 -7.22 26.54
CA SER A 290 20.90 -7.29 26.87
C SER A 290 20.03 -7.15 25.61
N SER A 291 18.75 -7.51 25.72
CA SER A 291 17.74 -7.20 24.69
C SER A 291 16.52 -6.56 25.32
N PHE A 292 16.10 -5.45 24.76
CA PHE A 292 14.88 -4.76 25.14
C PHE A 292 13.75 -5.14 24.18
N TYR A 293 12.55 -5.34 24.72
CA TYR A 293 11.36 -5.52 23.90
C TYR A 293 10.90 -4.18 23.32
N GLN A 294 10.22 -4.23 22.18
CA GLN A 294 9.68 -3.04 21.53
C GLN A 294 8.70 -2.33 22.48
N GLY A 295 9.02 -1.09 22.89
CA GLY A 295 8.22 -0.30 23.85
C GLY A 295 8.70 -0.33 25.30
N ALA A 296 9.77 -1.07 25.62
CA ALA A 296 10.47 -0.88 26.89
C ALA A 296 11.28 0.41 26.85
N SER A 297 11.15 1.26 27.88
CA SER A 297 12.13 2.34 28.10
C SER A 297 13.50 1.70 28.29
N PRO A 298 14.57 2.25 27.67
CA PRO A 298 15.94 1.88 28.02
C PRO A 298 16.20 2.13 29.51
#